data_AF-A0A1R1BB45-F1
#
_entry.id   AF-A0A1R1BB45-F1
#
_cell.length_a   1.000
_cell.length_b   1.000
_cell.length_c   1.000
_cell.angle_alpha   90.00
_cell.angle_beta   90.00
_cell.angle_gamma   90.00
#
_symmetry.space_group_name_H-M   'P 1'
#
loop_
_entity.id
_entity.type
_entity.pdbx_description
1 polymer ?
#
loop_
_entity_poly.entity_id
_entity_poly.type
_entity_poly.pdbx_seq_one_letter_code
_entity_poly.pdbx_strand_id
1 'polypeptide(L)'
;MSYIVDFKNVSTVGLESSPVAEALAGLRANEARYFMNKYKHEFTVTPASESQENLDYVNRILKERDIAFAAKPLETSRFQVENIQFTYVFYEDGLGINVMYTVDDPKKRAVGFKLSEGMEVPKELEGKFKFARQKSKLAGTIRGSFFVIKGQY
;
A
#
# COMPACT_ATOMS: atom_id res chain seq x y z
N MET A 1 -16.14 5.93 -6.83
CA MET A 1 -15.95 7.23 -6.13
C MET A 1 -15.00 7.05 -4.96
N SER A 2 -14.22 8.08 -4.62
CA SER A 2 -13.32 8.05 -3.46
C SER A 2 -14.09 8.13 -2.13
N TYR A 3 -13.56 7.50 -1.09
CA TYR A 3 -14.12 7.58 0.27
C TYR A 3 -13.05 7.51 1.36
N ILE A 4 -13.36 8.01 2.56
CA ILE A 4 -12.48 8.01 3.73
C ILE A 4 -12.50 6.64 4.41
N VAL A 5 -11.32 6.11 4.73
CA VAL A 5 -11.19 4.86 5.49
C VAL A 5 -11.40 5.12 6.98
N ASP A 6 -12.50 4.62 7.54
CA ASP A 6 -12.76 4.63 8.98
C ASP A 6 -11.96 3.52 9.68
N PHE A 7 -10.90 3.90 10.39
CA PHE A 7 -10.08 2.94 11.15
C PHE A 7 -10.67 2.57 12.52
N LYS A 8 -11.76 3.21 12.95
CA LYS A 8 -12.51 2.83 14.17
C LYS A 8 -13.52 1.73 13.85
N ASN A 9 -14.15 1.80 12.68
CA ASN A 9 -15.08 0.80 12.18
C ASN A 9 -14.53 0.17 10.89
N VAL A 10 -13.64 -0.80 11.05
CA VAL A 10 -12.96 -1.45 9.92
C VAL A 10 -13.99 -2.11 9.00
N SER A 11 -13.95 -1.73 7.72
CA SER A 11 -14.87 -2.22 6.69
C SER A 11 -14.10 -2.91 5.56
N THR A 12 -14.67 -3.99 5.02
CA THR A 12 -14.15 -4.74 3.85
C THR A 12 -14.65 -4.20 2.53
N VAL A 13 -15.47 -3.14 2.52
CA VAL A 13 -15.97 -2.52 1.29
C VAL A 13 -14.80 -2.18 0.36
N GLY A 14 -14.94 -2.55 -0.92
CA GLY A 14 -13.94 -2.40 -1.97
C GLY A 14 -12.87 -3.50 -2.00
N LEU A 15 -12.87 -4.41 -1.02
CA LEU A 15 -11.86 -5.46 -0.84
C LEU A 15 -12.47 -6.88 -0.78
N GLU A 16 -13.77 -7.01 -0.99
CA GLU A 16 -14.55 -8.24 -0.75
C GLU A 16 -14.12 -9.42 -1.63
N SER A 17 -13.51 -9.15 -2.79
CA SER A 17 -13.00 -10.21 -3.67
C SER A 17 -11.69 -10.81 -3.18
N SER A 18 -11.02 -10.20 -2.19
CA SER A 18 -9.80 -10.73 -1.61
C SER A 18 -10.08 -11.98 -0.76
N PRO A 19 -9.30 -13.08 -0.90
CA PRO A 19 -9.41 -14.22 0.00
C PRO A 19 -9.00 -13.89 1.45
N VAL A 20 -8.34 -12.75 1.68
CA VAL A 20 -7.93 -12.24 2.99
C VAL A 20 -8.55 -10.87 3.27
N ALA A 21 -9.78 -10.63 2.81
CA ALA A 21 -10.46 -9.33 2.84
C ALA A 21 -10.43 -8.65 4.22
N GLU A 22 -10.69 -9.38 5.32
CA GLU A 22 -10.66 -8.81 6.67
C GLU A 22 -9.25 -8.35 7.07
N ALA A 23 -8.22 -9.15 6.79
CA ALA A 23 -6.84 -8.80 7.09
C ALA A 23 -6.34 -7.63 6.24
N LEU A 24 -6.73 -7.58 4.96
CA LEU A 24 -6.41 -6.48 4.05
C LEU A 24 -7.13 -5.18 4.45
N ALA A 25 -8.40 -5.26 4.82
CA ALA A 25 -9.15 -4.14 5.39
C ALA A 25 -8.50 -3.63 6.68
N GLY A 26 -8.04 -4.54 7.53
CA GLY A 26 -7.27 -4.24 8.72
C GLY A 26 -5.94 -3.52 8.42
N LEU A 27 -5.22 -3.97 7.39
CA LEU A 27 -3.98 -3.34 6.91
C LEU A 27 -4.27 -1.92 6.41
N ARG A 28 -5.27 -1.74 5.54
CA ARG A 28 -5.74 -0.44 5.04
C ARG A 28 -6.13 0.51 6.18
N ALA A 29 -6.89 0.03 7.15
CA ALA A 29 -7.28 0.79 8.34
C ALA A 29 -6.07 1.14 9.23
N ASN A 30 -5.06 0.27 9.32
CA ASN A 30 -3.83 0.56 10.04
C ASN A 30 -3.06 1.73 9.41
N GLU A 31 -3.02 1.82 8.08
CA GLU A 31 -2.46 2.98 7.38
C GLU A 31 -3.26 4.25 7.68
N ALA A 32 -4.59 4.18 7.56
CA ALA A 32 -5.45 5.33 7.85
C ALA A 32 -5.25 5.88 9.27
N ARG A 33 -5.17 5.00 10.27
CA ARG A 33 -4.86 5.38 11.66
C ARG A 33 -3.49 6.04 11.79
N TYR A 34 -2.47 5.54 11.08
CA TYR A 34 -1.14 6.14 11.10
C TYR A 34 -1.17 7.59 10.60
N PHE A 35 -1.80 7.83 9.45
CA PHE A 35 -1.86 9.18 8.87
C PHE A 35 -2.70 10.15 9.72
N MET A 36 -3.81 9.68 10.28
CA MET A 36 -4.59 10.50 11.21
C MET A 36 -3.79 10.84 12.47
N ASN A 37 -3.14 9.87 13.10
CA ASN A 37 -2.41 10.10 14.35
C ASN A 37 -1.20 11.01 14.15
N LYS A 38 -0.39 10.72 13.12
CA LYS A 38 0.88 11.40 12.87
C LYS A 38 0.72 12.74 12.17
N TYR A 39 -0.12 12.81 11.13
CA TYR A 39 -0.22 13.98 10.25
C TYR A 39 -1.57 14.70 10.31
N LYS A 40 -2.54 14.21 11.10
CA LYS A 40 -3.93 14.73 11.10
C LYS A 40 -4.56 14.71 9.71
N HIS A 41 -4.20 13.69 8.91
CA HIS A 41 -4.67 13.53 7.54
C HIS A 41 -5.70 12.39 7.44
N GLU A 42 -6.81 12.65 6.76
CA GLU A 42 -7.81 11.64 6.43
C GLU A 42 -7.34 10.82 5.22
N PHE A 43 -7.12 9.52 5.45
CA PHE A 43 -6.71 8.62 4.38
C PHE A 43 -7.94 8.19 3.56
N THR A 44 -7.96 8.58 2.29
CA THR A 44 -9.00 8.18 1.35
C THR A 44 -8.51 7.10 0.40
N VAL A 45 -9.42 6.31 -0.13
CA VAL A 45 -9.16 5.34 -1.20
C VAL A 45 -10.09 5.58 -2.37
N THR A 46 -9.68 5.15 -3.55
CA THR A 46 -10.46 5.20 -4.79
C THR A 46 -10.37 3.82 -5.45
N PRO A 47 -11.47 3.28 -6.02
CA PRO A 47 -11.40 2.04 -6.79
C PRO A 47 -10.30 2.10 -7.85
N ALA A 48 -9.55 1.01 -8.01
CA ALA A 48 -8.45 0.92 -8.96
C ALA A 48 -8.89 1.23 -10.40
N SER A 49 -10.10 0.82 -10.78
CA SER A 49 -10.72 1.10 -12.08
C SER A 49 -10.96 2.58 -12.36
N GLU A 50 -11.01 3.43 -11.33
CA GLU A 50 -11.22 4.87 -11.44
C GLU A 50 -9.91 5.67 -11.25
N SER A 51 -8.77 4.99 -11.11
CA SER A 51 -7.51 5.62 -10.69
C SER A 51 -6.29 5.07 -11.42
N GLN A 52 -6.45 4.83 -12.72
CA GLN A 52 -5.43 4.21 -13.57
C GLN A 52 -4.09 4.96 -13.56
N GLU A 53 -4.11 6.30 -13.50
CA GLU A 53 -2.87 7.11 -13.43
C GLU A 53 -2.01 6.77 -12.20
N ASN A 54 -2.65 6.46 -11.05
CA ASN A 54 -1.93 6.07 -9.84
C ASN A 54 -1.29 4.69 -10.01
N LEU A 55 -1.98 3.75 -10.66
CA LEU A 55 -1.45 2.43 -10.97
C LEU A 55 -0.27 2.53 -11.94
N ASP A 56 -0.40 3.33 -13.00
CA ASP A 56 0.65 3.50 -14.00
C ASP A 56 1.91 4.13 -13.39
N TYR A 57 1.74 5.10 -12.49
CA TYR A 57 2.83 5.70 -11.73
C TYR A 57 3.57 4.66 -10.87
N VAL A 58 2.83 3.89 -10.07
CA VAL A 58 3.43 2.85 -9.21
C VAL A 58 4.10 1.76 -10.04
N ASN A 59 3.45 1.29 -11.10
CA ASN A 59 3.98 0.28 -12.00
C ASN A 59 5.26 0.74 -12.71
N ARG A 60 5.35 2.03 -13.08
CA ARG A 60 6.56 2.60 -13.65
C ARG A 60 7.74 2.55 -12.68
N ILE A 61 7.51 2.81 -11.38
CA ILE A 61 8.54 2.73 -10.34
C ILE A 61 8.94 1.27 -10.08
N LEU A 62 7.98 0.35 -10.01
CA LEU A 62 8.24 -1.08 -9.75
C LEU A 62 9.14 -1.73 -10.80
N LYS A 63 9.11 -1.24 -12.05
CA LYS A 63 10.02 -1.69 -13.12
C LYS A 63 11.50 -1.47 -12.79
N GLU A 64 11.87 -0.57 -11.87
CA GLU A 64 13.26 -0.41 -11.39
C GLU A 64 13.81 -1.71 -10.76
N ARG A 65 12.92 -2.59 -10.29
CA ARG A 65 13.26 -3.87 -9.67
C ARG A 65 12.79 -5.08 -10.48
N ASP A 66 12.38 -4.87 -11.73
CA ASP A 66 11.80 -5.93 -12.57
C ASP A 66 10.62 -6.63 -11.85
N ILE A 67 9.71 -5.81 -11.31
CA ILE A 67 8.51 -6.26 -10.59
C ILE A 67 7.28 -5.84 -11.38
N ALA A 68 6.43 -6.81 -11.68
CA ALA A 68 5.10 -6.60 -12.24
C ALA A 68 4.15 -7.64 -11.61
N PHE A 69 3.24 -7.18 -10.77
CA PHE A 69 2.33 -8.08 -10.03
C PHE A 69 1.22 -8.59 -10.93
N ALA A 70 0.95 -9.90 -10.87
CA ALA A 70 -0.20 -10.50 -11.53
C ALA A 70 -1.52 -10.28 -10.78
N ALA A 71 -1.45 -9.99 -9.47
CA ALA A 71 -2.62 -9.76 -8.64
C ALA A 71 -3.44 -8.55 -9.14
N LYS A 72 -4.77 -8.66 -9.03
CA LYS A 72 -5.68 -7.59 -9.44
C LYS A 72 -5.61 -6.42 -8.45
N PRO A 73 -5.35 -5.17 -8.88
CA PRO A 73 -5.46 -4.01 -8.02
C PRO A 73 -6.94 -3.74 -7.70
N LEU A 74 -7.25 -3.47 -6.43
CA LEU A 74 -8.61 -3.19 -5.97
C LEU A 74 -8.82 -1.70 -5.71
N GLU A 75 -7.85 -1.07 -5.04
CA GLU A 75 -7.93 0.34 -4.67
C GLU A 75 -6.58 1.04 -4.73
N THR A 76 -6.63 2.36 -4.92
CA THR A 76 -5.46 3.24 -4.79
C THR A 76 -5.74 4.40 -3.85
N SER A 77 -4.67 5.02 -3.36
CA SER A 77 -4.71 6.32 -2.67
C SER A 77 -3.54 7.17 -3.14
N ARG A 78 -3.73 8.48 -3.28
CA ARG A 78 -2.64 9.42 -3.58
C ARG A 78 -2.89 10.74 -2.92
N PHE A 79 -1.92 11.20 -2.16
CA PHE A 79 -1.99 12.45 -1.40
C PHE A 79 -0.58 12.92 -1.04
N GLN A 80 -0.48 14.16 -0.57
CA GLN A 80 0.75 14.71 -0.02
C GLN A 80 0.51 15.12 1.43
N VAL A 81 1.42 14.71 2.31
CA VAL A 81 1.54 15.26 3.66
C VAL A 81 2.96 15.78 3.84
N GLU A 82 3.07 16.99 4.37
CA GLU A 82 4.36 17.69 4.45
C GLU A 82 5.05 17.75 3.07
N ASN A 83 6.33 17.34 2.99
CA ASN A 83 7.13 17.28 1.76
C ASN A 83 7.17 15.89 1.12
N ILE A 84 6.24 14.98 1.45
CA ILE A 84 6.24 13.60 0.96
C ILE A 84 4.94 13.31 0.21
N GLN A 85 5.08 12.95 -1.06
CA GLN A 85 3.98 12.42 -1.86
C GLN A 85 3.86 10.92 -1.60
N PHE A 86 2.69 10.50 -1.15
CA PHE A 86 2.36 9.11 -0.93
C PHE A 86 1.48 8.60 -2.06
N THR A 87 1.72 7.37 -2.49
CA THR A 87 0.81 6.64 -3.37
C THR A 87 0.68 5.21 -2.89
N TYR A 88 -0.54 4.72 -2.75
CA TYR A 88 -0.84 3.38 -2.29
C TYR A 88 -1.58 2.60 -3.37
N VAL A 89 -1.34 1.29 -3.38
CA VAL A 89 -2.16 0.31 -4.13
C VAL A 89 -2.43 -0.89 -3.23
N PHE A 90 -3.68 -1.30 -3.14
CA PHE A 90 -4.10 -2.52 -2.44
C PHE A 90 -4.55 -3.55 -3.48
N TYR A 91 -3.98 -4.74 -3.41
CA TYR A 91 -4.20 -5.83 -4.35
C TYR A 91 -5.07 -6.93 -3.73
N GLU A 92 -5.78 -7.65 -4.60
CA GLU A 92 -6.71 -8.70 -4.24
C GLU A 92 -6.09 -9.82 -3.42
N ASP A 93 -4.82 -10.15 -3.63
CA ASP A 93 -4.11 -11.19 -2.88
C ASP A 93 -3.77 -10.82 -1.42
N GLY A 94 -4.02 -9.57 -1.02
CA GLY A 94 -3.68 -9.04 0.30
C GLY A 94 -2.43 -8.17 0.36
N LEU A 95 -1.76 -7.93 -0.78
CA LEU A 95 -0.60 -7.03 -0.85
C LEU A 95 -1.03 -5.56 -0.77
N GLY A 96 -0.41 -4.82 0.14
CA GLY A 96 -0.37 -3.35 0.12
C GLY A 96 0.98 -2.85 -0.36
N ILE A 97 1.00 -1.95 -1.34
CA ILE A 97 2.18 -1.22 -1.78
C ILE A 97 2.03 0.23 -1.36
N ASN A 98 3.13 0.84 -0.91
CA ASN A 98 3.20 2.29 -0.73
C ASN A 98 4.47 2.88 -1.34
N VAL A 99 4.31 3.90 -2.17
CA VAL A 99 5.40 4.76 -2.64
C VAL A 99 5.49 5.94 -1.70
N MET A 100 6.67 6.16 -1.13
CA MET A 100 7.03 7.38 -0.42
C MET A 100 7.96 8.18 -1.32
N TYR A 101 7.50 9.32 -1.82
CA TYR A 101 8.26 10.15 -2.74
C TYR A 101 8.49 11.53 -2.16
N THR A 102 9.60 11.69 -1.43
CA THR A 102 10.02 12.98 -0.88
C THR A 102 10.40 13.94 -2.00
N VAL A 103 9.84 15.15 -1.96
CA VAL A 103 9.96 16.15 -3.03
C VAL A 103 11.39 16.67 -3.18
N ASP A 104 12.06 16.94 -2.06
CA ASP A 104 13.34 17.64 -1.97
C ASP A 104 14.55 16.74 -1.59
N ASP A 105 14.31 15.48 -1.21
CA ASP A 105 15.36 14.54 -0.82
C ASP A 105 15.20 13.17 -1.54
N PRO A 106 15.84 12.98 -2.72
CA PRO A 106 15.76 11.74 -3.47
C PRO A 106 16.22 10.50 -2.68
N LYS A 107 17.08 10.65 -1.67
CA LYS A 107 17.59 9.52 -0.87
C LYS A 107 16.55 8.95 0.10
N LYS A 108 15.45 9.68 0.34
CA LYS A 108 14.34 9.26 1.21
C LYS A 108 13.15 8.69 0.44
N ARG A 109 13.33 8.40 -0.86
CA ARG A 109 12.29 7.81 -1.70
C ARG A 109 12.33 6.29 -1.61
N ALA A 110 11.18 5.66 -1.40
CA ALA A 110 11.12 4.21 -1.25
C ALA A 110 9.77 3.65 -1.71
N VAL A 111 9.79 2.39 -2.10
CA VAL A 111 8.59 1.55 -2.22
C VAL A 111 8.58 0.59 -1.04
N GLY A 112 7.50 0.61 -0.26
CA GLY A 112 7.22 -0.36 0.79
C GLY A 112 6.25 -1.43 0.29
N PHE A 113 6.47 -2.65 0.77
CA PHE A 113 5.59 -3.80 0.61
C PHE A 113 5.05 -4.20 1.98
N LYS A 114 3.74 -4.42 2.05
CA LYS A 114 3.06 -4.90 3.26
C LYS A 114 2.18 -6.08 2.88
N LEU A 115 2.52 -7.24 3.40
CA LEU A 115 1.72 -8.44 3.25
C LEU A 115 0.76 -8.55 4.43
N SER A 116 -0.52 -8.70 4.13
CA SER A 116 -1.56 -8.94 5.13
C SER A 116 -1.33 -10.26 5.89
N GLU A 117 -2.00 -10.42 7.01
CA GLU A 117 -2.04 -11.71 7.70
C GLU A 117 -2.73 -12.76 6.81
N GLY A 118 -2.24 -13.99 6.83
CA GLY A 118 -2.83 -15.10 6.07
C GLY A 118 -2.42 -15.22 4.60
N MET A 119 -1.82 -14.19 3.98
CA MET A 119 -1.37 -14.31 2.58
C MET A 119 0.01 -15.01 2.45
N GLU A 120 0.33 -15.52 1.27
CA GLU A 120 1.69 -15.98 0.95
C GLU A 120 2.56 -14.81 0.47
N VAL A 121 3.87 -15.02 0.32
CA VAL A 121 4.72 -14.01 -0.35
C VAL A 121 4.47 -14.12 -1.85
N PRO A 122 4.13 -13.03 -2.56
CA PRO A 122 3.96 -13.06 -4.01
C PRO A 122 5.22 -13.56 -4.70
N LYS A 123 5.07 -14.36 -5.76
CA LYS A 123 6.19 -14.98 -6.51
C LYS A 123 7.18 -13.94 -7.02
N GLU A 124 6.67 -12.75 -7.36
CA GLU A 124 7.44 -11.61 -7.84
C GLU A 124 8.43 -11.07 -6.80
N LEU A 125 8.17 -11.32 -5.51
CA LEU A 125 8.97 -10.88 -4.36
C LEU A 125 9.72 -12.03 -3.67
N GLU A 126 9.32 -13.28 -3.93
CA GLU A 126 9.91 -14.47 -3.32
C GLU A 126 11.42 -14.55 -3.61
N GLY A 127 12.21 -14.79 -2.55
CA GLY A 127 13.67 -14.84 -2.64
C GLY A 127 14.38 -13.48 -2.86
N LYS A 128 13.67 -12.45 -3.36
CA LYS A 128 14.24 -11.12 -3.61
C LYS A 128 14.25 -10.24 -2.36
N PHE A 129 13.29 -10.43 -1.46
CA PHE A 129 13.10 -9.59 -0.28
C PHE A 129 13.05 -10.39 1.01
N LYS A 130 13.60 -9.80 2.08
CA LYS A 130 13.43 -10.28 3.45
C LYS A 130 12.29 -9.50 4.10
N PHE A 131 11.37 -10.21 4.72
CA PHE A 131 10.20 -9.62 5.36
C PHE A 131 10.33 -9.64 6.88
N ALA A 132 10.26 -8.45 7.48
CA ALA A 132 10.14 -8.30 8.92
C ALA A 132 8.67 -8.44 9.34
N ARG A 133 8.42 -8.94 10.55
CA ARG A 133 7.05 -9.10 11.09
C ARG A 133 6.76 -8.00 12.12
N GLN A 134 5.58 -7.43 12.04
CA GLN A 134 5.05 -6.47 13.02
C GLN A 134 3.63 -6.88 13.41
N LYS A 135 3.28 -6.77 14.69
CA LYS A 135 1.91 -6.97 15.17
C LYS A 135 1.12 -5.67 15.12
N SER A 136 -0.13 -5.76 14.68
CA SER A 136 -1.11 -4.69 14.65
C SER A 136 -2.41 -5.17 15.30
N LYS A 137 -3.02 -4.30 16.11
CA LYS A 137 -4.37 -4.57 16.65
C LYS A 137 -5.45 -4.59 15.56
N LEU A 138 -5.22 -3.91 14.44
CA LEU A 138 -6.20 -3.80 13.35
C LEU A 138 -5.95 -4.83 12.25
N ALA A 139 -4.70 -5.25 12.03
CA ALA A 139 -4.30 -6.01 10.85
C ALA A 139 -3.66 -7.37 11.18
N GLY A 140 -3.70 -7.80 12.45
CA GLY A 140 -2.96 -8.98 12.89
C GLY A 140 -1.45 -8.84 12.65
N THR A 141 -0.84 -9.83 12.04
CA THR A 141 0.59 -9.83 11.68
C THR A 141 0.82 -9.26 10.29
N ILE A 142 1.44 -8.08 10.21
CA ILE A 142 1.90 -7.48 8.96
C ILE A 142 3.33 -7.94 8.69
N ARG A 143 3.61 -8.39 7.47
CA ARG A 143 4.99 -8.62 7.00
C ARG A 143 5.42 -7.49 6.07
N GLY A 144 6.47 -6.78 6.45
CA GLY A 144 6.95 -5.60 5.74
C GLY A 144 8.32 -5.80 5.09
N SER A 145 8.51 -5.24 3.90
CA SER A 145 9.82 -5.05 3.27
C SER A 145 9.81 -3.76 2.42
N PHE A 146 10.94 -3.37 1.86
CA PHE A 146 11.03 -2.16 1.02
C PHE A 146 12.24 -2.18 0.08
N PHE A 147 12.24 -1.27 -0.89
CA PHE A 147 13.46 -0.83 -1.58
C PHE A 147 13.48 0.69 -1.76
N VAL A 148 14.69 1.25 -1.89
CA VAL A 148 14.92 2.68 -2.15
C VAL A 148 14.82 2.94 -3.66
N ILE A 149 14.11 4.00 -4.04
CA ILE A 149 13.93 4.43 -5.43
C ILE A 149 15.17 5.22 -5.85
N LYS A 150 15.78 4.86 -6.97
CA LYS A 150 16.94 5.59 -7.53
C LYS A 150 16.54 6.50 -8.69
N GLY A 151 15.46 6.16 -9.41
CA GLY A 151 14.98 6.96 -10.54
C GLY A 151 14.25 8.25 -10.14
N GLN A 152 13.93 9.05 -11.15
CA GLN A 152 13.02 10.18 -11.05
C GLN A 152 11.76 9.87 -11.85
N TYR A 153 10.61 10.11 -11.23
CA TYR A 153 9.28 9.80 -11.71
C TYR A 153 8.32 10.94 -11.40
#